data_AF-A0A945I1E5-F1
#
_entry.id   AF-A0A945I1E5-F1
#
_cell.length_a   1.000
_cell.length_b   1.000
_cell.length_c   1.000
_cell.angle_alpha   90.00
_cell.angle_beta   90.00
_cell.angle_gamma   90.00
#
_symmetry.space_group_name_H-M   'P 1'
#
loop_
_entity.id
_entity.type
_entity.pdbx_description
1 polymer ?
#
loop_
_entity_poly.entity_id
_entity_poly.type
_entity_poly.pdbx_seq_one_letter_code
_entity_poly.pdbx_strand_id
1 'polypeptide(L)' 'MTILQAVAAGLENTEKRKEPKKKADRYFLDGKVADRELKACNLCKIVWQKHVFNGKTTIKYYDEVPRYGKSQQICPSCSQ' A
#
# COMPACT_ATOMS: atom_id res chain seq x y z
N MET A 1 -42.30 25.25 20.88
CA MET A 1 -41.15 25.79 20.13
C MET A 1 -41.41 25.55 18.65
N THR A 2 -41.54 26.61 17.85
CA THR A 2 -41.67 26.48 16.39
C THR A 2 -40.29 26.34 15.75
N ILE A 3 -40.22 25.70 14.59
CA ILE A 3 -38.96 25.45 13.86
C ILE A 3 -38.19 26.77 13.61
N LEU A 4 -38.91 27.86 13.36
CA LEU A 4 -38.34 29.21 13.16
C LEU A 4 -37.57 29.73 14.38
N GLN A 5 -38.06 29.47 15.59
CA GLN A 5 -37.38 29.89 16.83
C GLN A 5 -36.10 29.07 17.08
N ALA A 6 -36.08 27.79 16.70
CA ALA A 6 -34.90 26.95 16.82
C ALA A 6 -33.76 27.39 15.88
N VAL A 7 -34.10 27.83 14.66
CA VAL A 7 -33.13 28.37 13.69
C VAL A 7 -32.56 29.72 14.16
N ALA A 8 -33.42 30.62 14.65
CA ALA A 8 -32.99 31.92 15.18
C ALA A 8 -32.08 31.79 16.42
N ALA A 9 -32.26 30.71 17.20
CA ALA A 9 -31.44 30.41 18.37
C ALA A 9 -30.09 29.75 18.04
N GLY A 10 -29.73 29.57 16.76
CA GLY A 10 -28.45 28.99 16.36
C GLY A 10 -28.27 27.52 16.76
N LEU A 11 -29.38 26.83 17.08
CA LEU A 11 -29.40 25.40 17.41
C LEU A 11 -29.39 24.53 16.14
N GLU A 12 -28.65 24.96 15.10
CA GLU A 12 -28.38 24.07 13.98
C GLU A 12 -27.54 22.91 14.50
N ASN A 13 -27.98 21.68 14.22
CA ASN A 13 -27.28 20.46 14.62
C ASN A 13 -25.83 20.53 14.14
N THR A 14 -24.91 20.89 15.03
CA THR A 14 -23.46 20.81 14.86
C THR A 14 -23.00 19.36 14.97
N GLU A 15 -23.76 18.43 14.39
CA GLU A 15 -23.28 17.09 14.13
C GLU A 15 -22.18 17.23 13.09
N LYS A 16 -20.96 17.42 13.58
CA LYS A 16 -19.73 17.43 12.80
C LYS A 16 -19.83 16.26 11.85
N ARG A 17 -20.09 16.57 10.58
CA ARG A 17 -20.13 15.62 9.47
C ARG A 17 -18.94 14.71 9.67
N LYS A 18 -19.18 13.45 10.10
CA LYS A 18 -18.10 12.48 10.30
C LYS A 18 -17.37 12.43 8.98
N GLU A 19 -16.17 13.02 8.93
CA GLU A 19 -15.35 12.96 7.73
C GLU A 19 -15.25 11.49 7.36
N PRO A 20 -15.49 11.13 6.09
CA PRO A 20 -15.34 9.74 5.68
C PRO A 20 -13.93 9.33 6.05
N LYS A 21 -13.80 8.33 6.94
CA LYS A 21 -12.52 7.76 7.35
C LYS A 21 -11.68 7.60 6.09
N LYS A 22 -10.54 8.30 6.01
CA LYS A 22 -9.59 8.16 4.90
C LYS A 22 -9.46 6.66 4.65
N LYS A 23 -9.90 6.21 3.46
CA LYS A 23 -9.82 4.80 3.08
C LYS A 23 -8.37 4.40 3.35
N ALA A 24 -8.19 3.45 4.26
CA ALA A 24 -6.88 2.94 4.66
C ALA A 24 -6.01 2.80 3.42
N ASP A 25 -4.76 3.26 3.50
CA ASP A 25 -3.71 3.11 2.50
C ASP A 25 -3.93 1.82 1.71
N ARG A 26 -4.64 1.94 0.59
CA ARG A 26 -4.80 0.82 -0.32
C ARG A 26 -3.46 0.80 -1.01
N TYR A 27 -2.53 0.03 -0.44
CA TYR A 27 -1.30 -0.36 -1.11
C TYR A 27 -1.69 -0.66 -2.55
N PHE A 28 -1.27 0.24 -3.43
CA PHE A 28 -1.88 0.43 -4.72
C PHE A 28 -1.76 -0.88 -5.50
N LEU A 29 -2.90 -1.47 -5.88
CA LEU A 29 -3.01 -2.52 -6.90
C LEU A 29 -2.64 -1.99 -8.30
N ASP A 30 -1.69 -1.06 -8.38
CA ASP A 30 -1.16 -0.58 -9.64
C ASP A 30 -0.05 -1.56 -10.05
N GLY A 31 -0.31 -2.37 -11.07
CA GLY A 31 0.65 -3.37 -11.55
C GLY A 31 2.02 -2.74 -11.86
N LYS A 32 2.06 -1.45 -12.23
CA LYS A 32 3.28 -0.68 -12.45
C LYS A 32 4.12 -0.47 -11.19
N VAL A 33 3.49 -0.29 -10.03
CA VAL A 33 4.19 -0.10 -8.74
C VAL A 33 4.73 -1.44 -8.25
N ALA A 34 3.92 -2.49 -8.34
CA ALA A 34 4.36 -3.85 -8.03
C ALA A 34 5.58 -4.26 -8.88
N ASP A 35 5.59 -3.90 -10.17
CA ASP A 35 6.69 -4.24 -11.07
C ASP A 35 8.02 -3.54 -10.73
N ARG A 36 7.95 -2.30 -10.21
CA ARG A 36 9.12 -1.51 -9.80
C ARG A 36 9.82 -2.04 -8.56
N GLU A 37 9.07 -2.63 -7.62
CA GLU A 37 9.64 -3.13 -6.36
C GLU A 37 10.23 -4.55 -6.50
N LEU A 38 9.91 -5.24 -7.59
CA LEU A 38 10.43 -6.56 -7.90
C LEU A 38 11.89 -6.46 -8.36
N LYS A 39 12.74 -7.32 -7.80
CA LYS A 39 14.17 -7.39 -8.09
C LYS A 39 14.51 -8.74 -8.69
N ALA A 40 15.43 -8.78 -9.64
CA ALA A 40 15.91 -10.03 -10.21
C ALA A 40 17.27 -10.40 -9.63
N CYS A 41 17.46 -11.67 -9.28
CA CYS A 41 18.75 -12.16 -8.80
C CYS A 41 19.74 -12.35 -9.93
N ASN A 42 20.99 -11.94 -9.74
CA ASN A 42 22.03 -12.13 -10.75
C ASN A 42 22.56 -13.57 -10.81
N LEU A 43 22.42 -14.34 -9.73
CA LEU A 43 22.94 -15.70 -9.61
C LEU A 43 21.91 -16.74 -10.06
N CYS A 44 20.79 -16.84 -9.34
CA CYS A 44 19.74 -17.82 -9.64
C CYS A 44 18.67 -17.30 -10.61
N LYS A 45 18.73 -16.02 -11.01
CA LYS A 45 17.77 -15.39 -11.93
C LYS A 45 16.32 -15.37 -11.42
N ILE A 46 16.07 -15.70 -10.16
CA ILE A 46 14.74 -15.63 -9.55
C ILE A 46 14.32 -14.18 -9.34
N VAL A 47 13.03 -13.89 -9.49
CA VAL A 47 12.47 -12.58 -9.13
C VAL A 47 12.01 -12.63 -7.67
N TRP A 48 12.34 -11.60 -6.91
CA TRP A 48 12.02 -11.53 -5.49
C TRP A 48 11.63 -10.12 -5.06
N GLN A 49 10.86 -10.03 -3.98
CA GLN A 49 10.46 -8.77 -3.35
C GLN A 49 10.72 -8.84 -1.85
N LYS A 50 11.27 -7.75 -1.30
CA LYS A 50 11.42 -7.54 0.14
C LYS A 50 10.30 -6.66 0.63
N HIS A 51 9.41 -7.22 1.44
CA HIS A 51 8.30 -6.47 2.03
C HIS A 51 8.56 -6.26 3.52
N VAL A 52 8.64 -5.01 3.96
CA VAL A 52 8.84 -4.64 5.36
C VAL A 52 7.53 -4.09 5.89
N PHE A 53 6.87 -4.84 6.77
CA PHE A 53 5.62 -4.41 7.38
C PHE A 53 5.71 -4.56 8.90
N ASN A 54 5.50 -3.45 9.61
CA ASN A 54 5.50 -3.39 11.08
C ASN A 54 6.77 -4.04 11.71
N GLY A 55 7.95 -3.74 11.17
CA GLY A 55 9.23 -4.28 11.63
C GLY A 55 9.52 -5.73 11.22
N LYS A 56 8.55 -6.45 10.63
CA LYS A 56 8.75 -7.79 10.08
C LYS A 56 9.14 -7.71 8.61
N THR A 57 10.28 -8.31 8.28
CA THR A 57 10.71 -8.46 6.88
C THR A 57 10.20 -9.80 6.36
N THR A 58 9.44 -9.76 5.28
CA THR A 58 9.03 -10.95 4.53
C THR A 58 9.63 -10.89 3.13
N ILE A 59 10.10 -12.04 2.65
CA ILE A 59 10.68 -12.18 1.32
C ILE A 59 9.75 -13.09 0.52
N LYS A 60 9.31 -12.61 -0.64
CA LYS A 60 8.53 -13.40 -1.59
C LYS A 60 9.35 -13.65 -2.84
N TYR A 61 9.26 -14.86 -3.35
CA TYR A 61 9.92 -15.31 -4.57
C TYR A 61 8.87 -15.61 -5.63
N TYR A 62 9.19 -15.32 -6.88
CA TYR A 62 8.28 -15.44 -8.01
C TYR A 62 9.03 -16.07 -9.19
N ASP A 63 8.49 -17.19 -9.68
CA ASP A 63 9.08 -17.94 -10.81
C ASP A 63 8.52 -17.50 -12.16
N GLU A 64 7.24 -17.14 -12.22
CA GLU A 64 6.53 -16.81 -13.46
C GLU A 64 6.66 -15.33 -13.88
N VAL A 65 7.30 -14.50 -13.04
CA VAL A 65 7.40 -13.06 -13.29
C VAL A 65 8.55 -12.77 -14.27
N PRO A 66 8.31 -11.96 -15.32
CA PRO A 66 9.35 -11.64 -16.29
C PRO A 66 10.52 -10.87 -15.66
N ARG A 67 11.74 -11.10 -16.17
CA ARG A 67 12.98 -10.57 -15.56
C ARG A 67 13.45 -9.25 -16.17
N TYR A 68 12.95 -8.91 -17.37
CA TYR A 68 13.39 -7.75 -18.13
C TYR A 68 12.93 -6.45 -17.47
N GLY A 69 13.80 -5.43 -17.48
CA GLY A 69 13.49 -4.10 -16.92
C GLY A 69 13.53 -4.01 -15.39
N LYS A 70 13.89 -5.08 -14.68
CA LYS A 70 13.96 -5.11 -13.21
C LYS A 70 15.35 -4.79 -12.69
N SER A 71 15.41 -4.20 -11.49
CA SER A 71 16.68 -3.95 -10.82
C SER A 71 17.36 -5.27 -10.44
N GLN A 72 18.66 -5.34 -10.73
CA GLN A 72 19.48 -6.53 -10.51
C GLN A 72 20.09 -6.51 -9.11
N GLN A 73 19.70 -7.47 -8.27
CA GLN A 73 20.21 -7.59 -6.90
C GLN A 73 20.23 -9.05 -6.43
N ILE A 74 21.33 -9.46 -5.78
CA ILE A 74 21.48 -10.81 -5.21
C ILE A 74 20.34 -11.08 -4.23
N CYS A 75 19.68 -12.23 -4.37
CA CYS A 75 18.57 -12.58 -3.51
C CYS A 75 19.09 -13.09 -2.15
N PRO A 76 18.28 -13.00 -1.08
CA PRO A 76 18.67 -13.46 0.25
C PRO A 76 19.06 -14.94 0.28
N SER A 77 18.45 -15.77 -0.56
CA SER A 77 18.79 -17.20 -0.69
C SER A 77 20.17 -17.47 -1.29
N CYS A 78 20.69 -16.58 -2.14
CA CYS A 78 22.03 -16.72 -2.73
C CYS A 78 23.10 -15.92 -1.97
N SER A 79 22.69 -15.13 -0.98
CA SER A 79 23.59 -14.34 -0.14
C SER A 79 23.91 -15.02 1.20
N GLN A 80 23.27 -16.16 1.49
CA GLN A 80 23.68 -17.10 2.54
C GLN A 80 24.87 -17.93 2.05
#